data_AF-A0A659QJW4-F1
#
_entry.id   AF-A0A659QJW4-F1
#
_cell.length_a   1.000
_cell.length_b   1.000
_cell.length_c   1.000
_cell.angle_alpha   90.00
_cell.angle_beta   90.00
_cell.angle_gamma   90.00
#
_symmetry.space_group_name_H-M   'P 1'
#
loop_
_entity.id
_entity.type
_entity.pdbx_description
1 polymer ?
#
loop_
_entity_poly.entity_id
_entity_poly.type
_entity_poly.pdbx_seq_one_letter_code
_entity_poly.pdbx_strand_id
1 'polypeptide(L)'
;AKQRERLTQNLRVLHNSKGKLVLDCVFSREALVYPQADGSVCAMKATAEGPKRMDCASGFGAATMVTATFGFVAVSHALKKIMAKAARQE
;
A
#
# COMPACT_ATOMS: atom_id res chain seq x y z
N ALA A 1 4.22 -5.44 4.70
CA ALA A 1 5.31 -5.95 5.57
C ALA A 1 6.70 -5.76 4.95
N LYS A 2 6.95 -6.31 3.75
CA LYS A 2 8.26 -6.23 3.07
C LYS A 2 8.89 -4.83 3.00
N GLN A 3 8.11 -3.78 2.74
CA GLN A 3 8.65 -2.42 2.71
C GLN A 3 9.11 -1.93 4.09
N ARG A 4 8.39 -2.28 5.17
CA ARG A 4 8.79 -1.93 6.55
C ARG A 4 10.11 -2.61 6.91
N GLU A 5 10.25 -3.89 6.56
CA GLU A 5 11.48 -4.65 6.76
C GLU A 5 12.67 -4.02 6.03
N ARG A 6 12.50 -3.64 4.75
CA ARG A 6 13.56 -2.95 3.98
C ARG A 6 13.95 -1.61 4.58
N LEU A 7 12.98 -0.82 5.08
CA LEU A 7 13.26 0.47 5.74
C LEU A 7 14.07 0.28 7.03
N THR A 8 13.78 -0.77 7.80
CA THR A 8 14.54 -1.10 9.00
C THR A 8 15.94 -1.61 8.67
N GLN A 9 16.08 -2.52 7.69
CA GLN A 9 17.37 -3.12 7.32
C GLN A 9 18.33 -2.14 6.64
N ASN A 10 17.86 -1.37 5.66
CA ASN A 10 18.75 -0.57 4.80
C ASN A 10 18.95 0.87 5.30
N LEU A 11 17.91 1.46 5.91
CA LEU A 11 17.89 2.87 6.27
C LEU A 11 17.80 3.10 7.80
N ARG A 12 17.80 2.02 8.59
CA ARG A 12 17.68 2.05 10.06
C ARG A 12 16.51 2.92 10.55
N VAL A 13 15.39 2.92 9.83
CA VAL A 13 14.18 3.63 10.28
C VAL A 13 13.60 2.88 11.47
N LEU A 14 13.69 3.49 12.65
CA LEU A 14 13.21 2.93 13.92
C LEU A 14 11.78 3.38 14.21
N HIS A 15 11.07 2.56 14.99
CA HIS A 15 9.78 2.94 15.56
C HIS A 15 9.96 3.96 16.69
N ASN A 16 8.98 4.82 16.88
CA ASN A 16 8.95 5.70 18.04
C ASN A 16 8.65 4.92 19.34
N SER A 17 8.68 5.61 20.48
CA SER A 17 8.33 5.06 21.80
C SER A 17 6.93 4.43 21.88
N LYS A 18 6.05 4.70 20.90
CA LYS A 18 4.70 4.11 20.78
C LYS A 18 4.63 2.95 19.78
N GLY A 19 5.77 2.43 19.33
CA GLY A 19 5.85 1.32 18.37
C GLY A 19 5.37 1.65 16.95
N LYS A 20 5.26 2.94 16.60
CA LYS A 20 4.80 3.40 15.28
C LYS A 20 5.97 3.86 14.43
N LEU A 21 5.95 3.45 13.17
CA LEU A 21 6.73 4.11 12.12
C LEU A 21 6.02 5.42 11.80
N VAL A 22 6.70 6.56 11.89
CA VAL A 22 6.10 7.90 11.67
C VAL A 22 5.94 8.19 10.17
N LEU A 23 5.36 7.24 9.44
CA LEU A 23 5.07 7.31 8.01
C LEU A 23 3.60 6.99 7.81
N ASP A 24 2.88 7.89 7.14
CA ASP A 24 1.52 7.60 6.71
C ASP A 24 1.55 6.73 5.45
N CYS A 25 0.59 5.83 5.33
CA CYS A 25 0.47 4.94 4.19
C CYS A 25 -1.02 4.76 3.86
N VAL A 26 -1.37 4.94 2.59
CA VAL A 26 -2.70 4.59 2.07
C VAL A 26 -2.71 3.10 1.77
N PHE A 27 -3.67 2.38 2.35
CA PHE A 27 -3.83 0.94 2.16
C PHE A 27 -5.31 0.56 2.17
N SER A 28 -5.64 -0.58 1.56
CA SER A 28 -6.98 -1.19 1.67
C SER A 28 -6.95 -2.33 2.69
N ARG A 29 -8.06 -2.50 3.41
CA ARG A 29 -8.30 -3.65 4.30
C ARG A 29 -8.83 -4.87 3.54
N GLU A 30 -9.20 -4.69 2.28
CA GLU A 30 -9.64 -5.76 1.40
C GLU A 30 -8.53 -6.81 1.23
N ALA A 31 -8.91 -8.09 1.27
CA ALA A 31 -7.98 -9.17 1.00
C ALA A 31 -7.52 -9.12 -0.47
N LEU A 32 -6.28 -9.48 -0.72
CA LEU A 32 -5.77 -9.55 -2.09
C LEU A 32 -6.52 -10.63 -2.87
N VAL A 33 -6.84 -10.31 -4.12
CA VAL A 33 -7.44 -11.24 -5.08
C VAL A 33 -6.32 -11.77 -5.98
N TYR A 34 -6.25 -13.10 -6.09
CA TYR A 34 -5.17 -13.82 -6.76
C TYR A 34 -5.68 -14.50 -8.04
N PRO A 35 -4.97 -14.37 -9.18
CA PRO A 35 -5.29 -15.10 -10.39
C PRO A 35 -5.00 -16.59 -10.22
N GLN A 36 -5.79 -17.41 -10.91
CA GLN A 36 -5.66 -18.87 -10.98
C GLN A 36 -5.26 -19.31 -12.40
N ALA A 37 -4.70 -20.52 -12.52
CA ALA A 37 -4.30 -21.07 -13.81
C ALA A 37 -5.48 -21.32 -14.78
N ASP A 38 -6.69 -21.50 -14.24
CA ASP A 38 -7.93 -21.67 -15.01
C ASP A 38 -8.55 -20.32 -15.47
N GLY A 39 -7.88 -19.20 -15.19
CA GLY A 39 -8.35 -17.85 -15.54
C GLY A 39 -9.33 -17.24 -14.53
N SER A 40 -9.72 -17.98 -13.50
CA SER A 40 -10.54 -17.45 -12.40
C SER A 40 -9.69 -16.67 -11.39
N VAL A 41 -10.36 -16.13 -10.35
CA VAL A 41 -9.69 -15.42 -9.26
C VAL A 41 -10.18 -15.91 -7.89
N CYS A 42 -9.31 -15.87 -6.89
CA CYS A 42 -9.64 -16.28 -5.52
C CYS A 42 -8.99 -15.37 -4.46
N ALA A 43 -9.58 -15.27 -3.28
CA ALA A 43 -8.98 -14.56 -2.14
C ALA A 43 -7.92 -15.39 -1.38
N MET A 44 -7.81 -16.69 -1.66
CA MET A 44 -6.85 -17.57 -0.98
C MET A 44 -5.48 -17.52 -1.66
N LYS A 45 -4.47 -17.14 -0.88
CA LYS A 45 -3.08 -17.09 -1.31
C LYS A 45 -2.50 -18.46 -1.69
N ALA A 46 -3.02 -19.54 -1.10
CA ALA A 46 -2.46 -20.89 -1.21
C ALA A 46 -2.52 -21.46 -2.63
N THR A 47 -3.50 -21.03 -3.42
CA THR A 47 -3.74 -21.49 -4.79
C THR A 47 -3.09 -20.58 -5.84
N ALA A 48 -2.49 -19.47 -5.42
CA ALA A 48 -1.93 -18.46 -6.32
C ALA A 48 -0.53 -18.81 -6.82
N GLU A 49 -0.42 -19.16 -8.11
CA GLU A 49 0.83 -19.34 -8.83
C GLU A 49 1.31 -18.02 -9.48
N GLY A 50 2.63 -17.85 -9.63
CA GLY A 50 3.22 -16.69 -10.33
C GLY A 50 3.74 -15.53 -9.47
N PRO A 51 4.33 -14.50 -10.12
CA PRO A 51 4.97 -13.38 -9.43
C PRO A 51 3.96 -12.49 -8.68
N LYS A 52 4.21 -12.32 -7.37
CA LYS A 52 3.35 -11.55 -6.43
C LYS A 52 3.65 -10.05 -6.47
N ARG A 53 3.82 -9.52 -7.68
CA ARG A 53 4.03 -8.09 -7.97
C ARG A 53 2.89 -7.58 -8.82
N MET A 54 2.64 -6.29 -8.79
CA MET A 54 1.71 -5.67 -9.72
C MET A 54 2.41 -5.59 -11.07
N ASP A 55 1.99 -6.42 -12.01
CA ASP A 55 2.56 -6.54 -13.36
C ASP A 55 1.47 -7.02 -14.32
N CYS A 56 1.41 -6.43 -15.51
CA CYS A 56 0.36 -6.67 -16.49
C CYS A 56 0.47 -8.06 -17.16
N ALA A 57 1.69 -8.59 -17.27
CA ALA A 57 1.92 -9.85 -17.99
C ALA A 57 1.69 -11.09 -17.11
N SER A 58 2.12 -11.06 -15.85
CA SER A 58 2.14 -12.25 -14.99
C SER A 58 1.82 -11.99 -13.52
N GLY A 59 1.50 -10.74 -13.16
CA GLY A 59 1.34 -10.31 -11.79
C GLY A 59 -0.11 -10.17 -11.32
N PHE A 60 -0.28 -9.41 -10.23
CA PHE A 60 -1.59 -8.97 -9.79
C PHE A 60 -2.22 -8.03 -10.81
N GLY A 61 -3.48 -8.32 -11.13
CA GLY A 61 -4.33 -7.38 -11.85
C GLY A 61 -4.55 -6.08 -11.07
N ALA A 62 -4.90 -5.02 -11.81
CA ALA A 62 -5.21 -3.72 -11.24
C ALA A 62 -6.41 -3.12 -11.98
N ALA A 63 -7.24 -2.37 -11.26
CA ALA A 63 -8.35 -1.61 -11.81
C ALA A 63 -8.14 -0.12 -11.53
N THR A 64 -8.34 0.72 -12.55
CA THR A 64 -8.17 2.18 -12.47
C THR A 64 -8.93 2.78 -11.29
N MET A 65 -10.14 2.30 -11.02
CA MET A 65 -10.98 2.84 -9.95
C MET A 65 -10.33 2.68 -8.58
N VAL A 66 -9.60 1.59 -8.36
CA VAL A 66 -8.88 1.33 -7.10
C VAL A 66 -7.59 2.13 -7.07
N THR A 67 -6.74 2.01 -8.09
CA THR A 67 -5.42 2.63 -8.09
C THR A 67 -5.49 4.16 -8.11
N ALA A 68 -6.42 4.74 -8.86
CA ALA A 68 -6.66 6.18 -8.86
C ALA A 68 -7.15 6.68 -7.50
N THR A 69 -8.08 5.96 -6.86
CA THR A 69 -8.59 6.34 -5.53
C THR A 69 -7.49 6.32 -4.47
N PHE A 70 -6.57 5.37 -4.51
CA PHE A 70 -5.39 5.39 -3.63
C PHE A 70 -4.57 6.67 -3.79
N GLY A 71 -4.36 7.12 -5.04
CA GLY A 71 -3.70 8.39 -5.34
C GLY A 71 -4.48 9.60 -4.83
N PHE A 72 -5.79 9.65 -5.08
CA PHE A 72 -6.64 10.75 -4.63
C PHE A 72 -6.72 10.86 -3.10
N VAL A 73 -6.76 9.73 -2.40
CA VAL A 73 -6.68 9.70 -0.92
C VAL A 73 -5.33 10.19 -0.43
N ALA A 74 -4.23 9.79 -1.09
CA ALA A 74 -2.88 10.25 -0.73
C ALA A 74 -2.74 11.77 -0.88
N VAL A 75 -3.20 12.33 -2.01
CA VAL A 75 -3.21 13.78 -2.25
C VAL A 75 -4.05 14.51 -1.23
N SER A 76 -5.28 14.04 -0.97
CA SER A 76 -6.18 14.65 0.01
C SER A 76 -5.57 14.68 1.41
N HIS A 77 -4.91 13.59 1.81
CA HIS A 77 -4.21 13.51 3.10
C HIS A 77 -3.01 14.46 3.18
N ALA A 78 -2.22 14.57 2.11
CA ALA A 78 -1.11 15.51 2.03
C ALA A 78 -1.59 16.96 2.16
N LEU A 79 -2.62 17.35 1.40
CA LEU A 79 -3.23 18.68 1.47
C LEU A 79 -3.76 18.98 2.88
N LYS A 80 -4.49 18.04 3.50
CA LYS A 80 -4.95 18.18 4.89
C LYS A 80 -3.81 18.47 5.86
N LYS A 81 -2.68 17.77 5.71
CA LYS A 81 -1.49 17.99 6.56
C LYS A 81 -0.82 19.33 6.33
N ILE A 82 -0.73 19.78 5.08
CA ILE A 82 -0.17 21.08 4.71
C ILE A 82 -1.02 22.20 5.30
N MET A 83 -2.34 22.16 5.12
CA MET A 83 -3.27 23.14 5.68
C MET A 83 -3.19 23.18 7.22
N ALA A 84 -3.20 22.01 7.86
CA ALA A 84 -3.07 21.95 9.32
C ALA A 84 -1.71 22.44 9.82
N LYS A 85 -0.65 22.35 9.01
CA LYS A 85 0.66 22.93 9.34
C LYS A 85 0.61 24.45 9.23
N ALA A 86 0.03 25.00 8.16
CA ALA A 86 -0.11 26.44 7.97
C ALA A 86 -0.90 27.08 9.13
N ALA A 87 -2.05 26.52 9.49
CA ALA A 87 -2.88 27.02 10.59
C ALA A 87 -2.26 26.90 11.99
N ARG A 88 -1.15 26.17 12.16
CA ARG A 88 -0.38 26.11 13.42
C ARG A 88 0.76 27.14 13.49
N GLN A 89 1.07 27.76 12.35
CA GLN A 89 2.15 28.75 12.24
C GLN A 89 1.62 30.18 12.36
N GLU A 90 0.30 30.36 12.21
CA GLU A 90 -0.47 31.54 12.62
C GLU A 90 -0.70 31.53 14.13
#